data_AF-A0A7X6V9L8-F1
#
_entry.id   AF-A0A7X6V9L8-F1
#
_cell.length_a   1.000
_cell.length_b   1.000
_cell.length_c   1.000
_cell.angle_alpha   90.00
_cell.angle_beta   90.00
_cell.angle_gamma   90.00
#
_symmetry.space_group_name_H-M   'P 1'
#
loop_
_entity.id
_entity.type
_entity.pdbx_description
1 polymer ?
#
loop_
_entity_poly.entity_id
_entity_poly.type
_entity_poly.pdbx_seq_one_letter_code
_entity_poly.pdbx_strand_id
1 'polypeptide(L)'
;MHLALMVMIVAYSVFVNAGDIRVYDPVTGVGDGTENFETVLSMDDYVDMTPATTAHGTDYILSGSFSGGDKLFDNDQASRWIVDAKSGWAVYDFGPGNAKAVNAYGLLQSNNYGYGTRSPRTFNLYGSNDESYSLANGNTMAEWTLLDSRSSSSYFGTSGNSLDDIRIFKTSNMRAYRYYMFEIVANNGDQYTVLGELEFYELYGAGSLIVDGVPDKYGIPTPAYGTHADMGGINVTFTAPAEGTNTAQTLMWSCTGYKVYTIDSEGTWEEIDSGSIEPGESVDYICTETSQTKWVWDFEVKARVEAEAPENGIVEGSGWYVVGDTAVLTATTVESGIAFSHWSGDIAADATRGDNPLRFTVASPTVVTANFRPVIHVATTGDDANPGDADYPKASIQAAVDALGSEGA
;
A
#
# COMPACT_ATOMS: atom_id res chain seq x y z
N MET A 1 38.85 -8.28 -35.17
CA MET A 1 39.14 -7.00 -34.49
C MET A 1 37.82 -6.24 -34.43
N HIS A 2 36.95 -6.61 -33.49
CA HIS A 2 35.64 -5.97 -33.29
C HIS A 2 35.72 -5.22 -31.97
N LEU A 3 35.61 -3.89 -32.05
CA LEU A 3 35.63 -2.98 -30.92
C LEU A 3 34.22 -3.01 -30.31
N ALA A 4 34.08 -3.56 -29.11
CA ALA A 4 32.84 -3.48 -28.34
C ALA A 4 32.74 -2.08 -27.74
N LEU A 5 31.70 -1.34 -28.16
CA LEU A 5 31.32 -0.06 -27.58
C LEU A 5 30.61 -0.36 -26.25
N MET A 6 31.37 -0.31 -25.15
CA MET A 6 30.84 -0.41 -23.80
C MET A 6 30.17 0.93 -23.47
N VAL A 7 28.84 0.96 -23.56
CA VAL A 7 28.02 2.08 -23.08
C VAL A 7 28.10 2.06 -21.55
N MET A 8 28.88 2.97 -21.00
CA MET A 8 29.00 3.21 -19.58
C MET A 8 27.76 4.01 -19.17
N ILE A 9 26.75 3.34 -18.59
CA ILE A 9 25.63 4.00 -17.94
C ILE A 9 26.20 4.70 -16.70
N VAL A 10 26.32 6.02 -16.75
CA VAL A 10 26.67 6.85 -15.61
C VAL A 10 25.39 7.02 -14.80
N ALA A 11 25.21 6.21 -13.77
CA ALA A 11 24.22 6.49 -12.73
C ALA A 11 24.66 7.77 -12.00
N TYR A 12 23.93 8.87 -12.21
CA TYR A 12 24.12 10.09 -11.44
C TYR A 12 23.58 9.86 -10.03
N SER A 13 24.48 9.65 -9.08
CA SER A 13 24.16 9.72 -7.66
C SER A 13 24.15 11.19 -7.25
N VAL A 14 22.96 11.79 -7.14
CA VAL A 14 22.79 13.04 -6.42
C VAL A 14 22.86 12.70 -4.93
N PHE A 15 23.93 13.13 -4.27
CA PHE A 15 24.05 13.03 -2.81
C PHE A 15 23.09 14.04 -2.16
N VAL A 16 21.84 13.64 -1.94
CA VAL A 16 21.03 14.23 -0.87
C VAL A 16 21.44 13.50 0.41
N ASN A 17 21.94 14.23 1.41
CA ASN A 17 22.21 13.62 2.72
C ASN A 17 20.92 12.97 3.23
N ALA A 18 21.03 11.77 3.79
CA ALA A 18 19.93 11.00 4.37
C ALA A 18 19.32 11.70 5.60
N GLY A 19 18.60 12.79 5.38
CA GLY A 19 17.50 13.22 6.23
C GLY A 19 16.32 12.27 6.02
N ASP A 20 15.50 12.06 7.04
CA ASP A 20 14.38 11.12 7.02
C ASP A 20 13.28 11.65 6.08
N ILE A 21 13.29 11.25 4.81
CA ILE A 21 12.22 11.58 3.86
C ILE A 21 10.92 10.91 4.32
N ARG A 22 9.89 11.72 4.57
CA ARG A 22 8.55 11.26 4.93
C ARG A 22 7.61 11.45 3.74
N VAL A 23 7.20 10.34 3.14
CA VAL A 23 6.20 10.32 2.06
C VAL A 23 4.80 10.26 2.70
N TYR A 24 3.94 11.19 2.34
CA TYR A 24 2.56 11.25 2.83
C TYR A 24 1.56 10.81 1.74
N ASP A 25 0.94 9.64 1.92
CA ASP A 25 -0.10 9.10 1.01
C ASP A 25 -1.52 9.37 1.55
N PRO A 26 -2.44 9.96 0.76
CA PRO A 26 -3.82 10.21 1.17
C PRO A 26 -4.80 9.04 0.95
N VAL A 27 -4.41 7.88 0.39
CA VAL A 27 -5.38 6.86 -0.06
C VAL A 27 -6.08 6.11 1.09
N THR A 28 -5.59 6.16 2.33
CA THR A 28 -6.35 5.61 3.48
C THR A 28 -6.98 6.73 4.30
N GLY A 29 -8.22 7.10 3.94
CA GLY A 29 -9.08 8.01 4.71
C GLY A 29 -9.52 7.43 6.06
N VAL A 30 -8.58 7.09 6.95
CA VAL A 30 -8.84 6.64 8.31
C VAL A 30 -8.34 7.72 9.27
N GLY A 31 -9.28 8.51 9.77
CA GLY A 31 -9.07 9.52 10.82
C GLY A 31 -8.87 8.89 12.21
N ASP A 32 -7.87 8.03 12.36
CA ASP A 32 -7.30 7.66 13.65
C ASP A 32 -5.87 8.19 13.70
N GLY A 33 -5.51 8.91 14.76
CA GLY A 33 -4.30 9.74 14.88
C GLY A 33 -2.97 8.98 14.91
N THR A 34 -2.88 7.85 14.22
CA THR A 34 -1.64 7.13 13.89
C THR A 34 -1.31 7.41 12.43
N GLU A 35 -0.33 8.29 12.19
CA GLU A 35 0.21 8.55 10.85
C GLU A 35 0.77 7.22 10.29
N ASN A 36 0.06 6.62 9.33
CA ASN A 36 0.56 5.49 8.58
C ASN A 36 1.64 6.00 7.63
N PHE A 37 2.90 5.96 8.06
CA PHE A 37 4.03 6.07 7.16
C PHE A 37 4.02 4.82 6.26
N GLU A 38 3.70 4.96 4.98
CA GLU A 38 3.99 3.90 4.03
C GLU A 38 5.50 3.67 3.98
N THR A 39 5.86 2.41 3.80
CA THR A 39 7.22 1.94 3.51
C THR A 39 7.93 2.91 2.57
N VAL A 40 9.10 3.37 2.99
CA VAL A 40 9.96 4.34 2.30
C VAL A 40 10.12 3.96 0.81
N LEU A 41 9.42 4.67 -0.07
CA LEU A 41 9.78 4.71 -1.50
C LEU A 41 11.19 5.31 -1.57
N SER A 42 12.07 4.72 -2.39
CA SER A 42 13.42 5.26 -2.56
C SER A 42 13.31 6.59 -3.32
N MET A 43 14.22 7.54 -3.06
CA MET A 43 14.32 8.76 -3.88
C MET A 43 14.59 8.43 -5.36
N ASP A 44 15.12 7.22 -5.64
CA ASP A 44 15.33 6.69 -6.99
C ASP A 44 14.01 6.53 -7.80
N ASP A 45 12.85 6.54 -7.13
CA ASP A 45 11.53 6.46 -7.75
C ASP A 45 10.98 7.83 -8.22
N TYR A 46 11.65 8.93 -7.86
CA TYR A 46 11.23 10.29 -8.16
C TYR A 46 12.18 10.95 -9.15
N VAL A 47 11.63 11.42 -10.28
CA VAL A 47 12.38 12.32 -11.16
C VAL A 47 12.09 13.75 -10.71
N ASP A 48 13.05 14.38 -10.02
CA ASP A 48 13.02 15.82 -9.75
C ASP A 48 13.02 16.58 -11.08
N MET A 49 11.96 17.34 -11.30
CA MET A 49 11.75 18.16 -12.50
C MET A 49 12.25 19.60 -12.32
N THR A 50 12.68 19.95 -11.11
CA THR A 50 13.19 21.25 -10.70
C THR A 50 14.71 21.29 -10.37
N PRO A 51 15.61 20.48 -10.99
CA PRO A 51 17.00 20.41 -10.54
C PRO A 51 17.83 21.63 -10.98
N ALA A 52 18.73 22.06 -10.11
CA ALA A 52 19.63 23.22 -10.29
C ALA A 52 20.57 23.16 -11.52
N THR A 53 20.72 22.00 -12.18
CA THR A 53 21.71 21.77 -13.25
C THR A 53 21.14 21.75 -14.67
N THR A 54 19.82 21.74 -14.84
CA THR A 54 19.18 21.85 -16.15
C THR A 54 18.86 23.31 -16.40
N ALA A 55 19.18 23.84 -17.59
CA ALA A 55 18.87 25.23 -17.94
C ALA A 55 17.40 25.53 -17.58
N HIS A 56 17.23 26.38 -16.56
CA HIS A 56 15.97 26.67 -15.89
C HIS A 56 14.79 26.76 -16.86
N GLY A 57 13.68 26.10 -16.52
CA GLY A 57 12.36 26.51 -17.01
C GLY A 57 12.21 28.01 -16.75
N THR A 58 11.84 28.74 -17.78
CA THR A 58 12.40 30.07 -18.09
C THR A 58 11.87 31.26 -17.27
N ASP A 59 11.01 31.07 -16.26
CA ASP A 59 10.51 32.15 -15.39
C ASP A 59 9.74 31.60 -14.15
N TYR A 60 9.63 32.39 -13.08
CA TYR A 60 8.72 32.12 -11.97
C TYR A 60 8.07 33.43 -11.49
N ILE A 61 6.80 33.35 -11.06
CA ILE A 61 6.04 34.50 -10.56
C ILE A 61 5.59 34.21 -9.14
N LEU A 62 5.75 35.20 -8.24
CA LEU A 62 5.48 35.04 -6.82
C LEU A 62 4.57 36.16 -6.32
N SER A 63 3.66 35.82 -5.41
CA SER A 63 2.85 36.80 -4.70
C SER A 63 3.60 37.40 -3.51
N GLY A 64 3.54 38.72 -3.35
CA GLY A 64 3.83 39.37 -2.06
C GLY A 64 5.20 39.05 -1.45
N SER A 65 6.20 38.70 -2.28
CA SER A 65 7.53 38.33 -1.82
C SER A 65 8.15 39.46 -1.01
N PHE A 66 8.35 39.20 0.28
CA PHE A 66 9.10 40.09 1.16
C PHE A 66 10.60 39.91 0.96
N SER A 67 11.05 38.67 0.76
CA SER A 67 12.44 38.33 0.44
C SER A 67 12.58 36.94 -0.17
N GLY A 68 13.61 36.74 -0.99
CA GLY A 68 14.09 35.41 -1.42
C GLY A 68 13.12 34.69 -2.34
N GLY A 69 12.56 35.37 -3.33
CA GLY A 69 11.68 34.70 -4.30
C GLY A 69 12.39 33.66 -5.16
N ASP A 70 13.61 33.97 -5.56
CA ASP A 70 14.53 33.08 -6.26
C ASP A 70 14.95 31.85 -5.45
N LYS A 71 14.64 31.85 -4.15
CA LYS A 71 15.06 30.86 -3.17
C LYS A 71 14.11 29.69 -3.02
N LEU A 72 13.02 29.67 -3.78
CA LEU A 72 12.03 28.60 -3.68
C LEU A 72 12.37 27.38 -4.55
N PHE A 73 13.22 27.59 -5.56
CA PHE A 73 13.56 26.62 -6.61
C PHE A 73 15.08 26.61 -6.87
N ASP A 74 15.90 26.96 -5.87
CA ASP A 74 17.36 27.03 -6.03
C ASP A 74 18.09 25.78 -5.51
N ASN A 75 17.35 24.78 -5.05
CA ASN A 75 17.85 23.53 -4.48
C ASN A 75 18.87 23.78 -3.36
N ASP A 76 18.71 24.89 -2.63
CA ASP A 76 19.52 25.24 -1.47
C ASP A 76 18.63 25.19 -0.22
N GLN A 77 18.76 24.10 0.54
CA GLN A 77 18.00 23.89 1.77
C GLN A 77 18.25 24.95 2.86
N ALA A 78 19.31 25.76 2.73
CA ALA A 78 19.59 26.89 3.64
C ALA A 78 18.87 28.18 3.22
N SER A 79 18.34 28.23 2.01
CA SER A 79 17.64 29.36 1.44
C SER A 79 16.14 29.31 1.81
N ARG A 80 15.41 30.39 1.52
CA ARG A 80 13.98 30.50 1.88
C ARG A 80 13.25 31.61 1.14
N TRP A 81 12.02 31.30 0.77
CA TRP A 81 11.02 32.27 0.34
C TRP A 81 10.18 32.74 1.53
N ILE A 82 10.02 34.06 1.66
CA ILE A 82 9.24 34.70 2.73
C ILE A 82 8.18 35.62 2.12
N VAL A 83 6.93 35.43 2.57
CA VAL A 83 5.77 36.25 2.22
C VAL A 83 5.31 37.05 3.45
N ASP A 84 5.09 38.36 3.27
CA ASP A 84 4.51 39.26 4.31
C ASP A 84 2.99 39.13 4.39
N ALA A 85 2.52 37.89 4.52
CA ALA A 85 1.12 37.52 4.69
C ALA A 85 1.03 36.06 5.18
N LYS A 86 -0.17 35.68 5.64
CA LYS A 86 -0.49 34.29 6.04
C LYS A 86 -0.67 33.34 4.85
N SER A 87 -0.73 33.89 3.65
CA SER A 87 -1.03 33.22 2.39
C SER A 87 -0.10 33.76 1.32
N GLY A 88 0.16 32.96 0.30
CA GLY A 88 0.92 33.38 -0.87
C GLY A 88 0.93 32.29 -1.91
N TRP A 89 1.30 32.62 -3.14
CA TRP A 89 1.40 31.66 -4.23
C TRP A 89 2.69 31.82 -5.01
N ALA A 90 3.12 30.72 -5.62
CA ALA A 90 4.25 30.64 -6.52
C ALA A 90 3.83 29.91 -7.80
N VAL A 91 4.21 30.46 -8.95
CA VAL A 91 4.03 29.83 -10.25
C VAL A 91 5.39 29.47 -10.83
N TYR A 92 5.53 28.23 -11.25
CA TYR A 92 6.68 27.72 -12.00
C TYR A 92 6.31 27.50 -13.47
N ASP A 93 7.11 28.02 -14.40
CA ASP A 93 6.98 27.82 -15.85
C ASP A 93 8.07 26.85 -16.36
N PHE A 94 7.67 25.65 -16.80
CA PHE A 94 8.59 24.70 -17.43
C PHE A 94 9.11 25.16 -18.81
N GLY A 95 8.52 26.20 -19.38
CA GLY A 95 8.87 26.80 -20.67
C GLY A 95 8.05 26.25 -21.84
N PRO A 96 8.03 26.96 -22.99
CA PRO A 96 7.27 26.55 -24.16
C PRO A 96 7.69 25.15 -24.66
N GLY A 97 6.71 24.27 -24.89
CA GLY A 97 6.96 22.91 -25.39
C GLY A 97 7.44 21.91 -24.33
N ASN A 98 7.59 22.32 -23.07
CA ASN A 98 8.10 21.48 -21.99
C ASN A 98 7.02 21.11 -20.96
N ALA A 99 5.77 20.93 -21.36
CA ALA A 99 4.72 20.53 -20.43
C ALA A 99 5.10 19.21 -19.72
N LYS A 100 4.95 19.16 -18.40
CA LYS A 100 5.32 18.02 -17.54
C LYS A 100 4.12 17.51 -16.77
N ALA A 101 4.03 16.21 -16.53
CA ALA A 101 3.00 15.59 -15.69
C ALA A 101 3.49 15.51 -14.23
N VAL A 102 3.34 16.59 -13.47
CA VAL A 102 3.72 16.59 -12.06
C VAL A 102 2.66 15.82 -11.28
N ASN A 103 3.06 14.71 -10.70
CA ASN A 103 2.21 13.83 -9.87
C ASN A 103 2.74 13.67 -8.44
N ALA A 104 3.81 14.37 -8.07
CA ALA A 104 4.18 14.63 -6.69
C ALA A 104 4.90 15.98 -6.55
N TYR A 105 4.92 16.52 -5.34
CA TYR A 105 5.67 17.73 -5.00
C TYR A 105 6.27 17.63 -3.61
N GLY A 106 7.47 18.20 -3.47
CA GLY A 106 8.25 18.22 -2.23
C GLY A 106 8.17 19.60 -1.61
N LEU A 107 7.90 19.66 -0.30
CA LEU A 107 7.97 20.90 0.46
C LEU A 107 9.02 20.78 1.54
N LEU A 108 10.03 21.66 1.48
CA LEU A 108 11.02 21.77 2.55
C LEU A 108 10.59 22.83 3.55
N GLN A 109 10.52 22.46 4.82
CA GLN A 109 10.37 23.42 5.90
C GLN A 109 11.66 24.25 6.06
N SER A 110 11.55 25.57 6.21
CA SER A 110 12.74 26.37 6.52
C SER A 110 13.39 25.92 7.84
N ASN A 111 14.69 25.63 7.79
CA ASN A 111 15.50 25.12 8.90
C ASN A 111 15.82 26.15 10.01
N ASN A 112 15.32 27.38 9.90
CA ASN A 112 15.49 28.37 10.95
C ASN A 112 14.60 28.08 12.17
N TYR A 113 15.19 28.20 13.35
CA TYR A 113 14.49 28.10 14.63
C TYR A 113 13.32 29.10 14.73
N GLY A 114 12.12 28.60 15.05
CA GLY A 114 10.92 29.41 15.27
C GLY A 114 10.02 29.65 14.05
N TYR A 115 10.32 29.06 12.89
CA TYR A 115 9.53 29.23 11.66
C TYR A 115 8.41 28.19 11.48
N GLY A 116 8.20 27.25 12.41
CA GLY A 116 7.16 26.22 12.30
C GLY A 116 5.72 26.77 12.24
N THR A 117 5.47 27.92 12.88
CA THR A 117 4.18 28.64 12.78
C THR A 117 3.99 29.37 11.45
N ARG A 118 5.05 29.51 10.64
CA ARG A 118 5.07 30.17 9.32
C ARG A 118 4.98 29.17 8.17
N SER A 119 5.15 27.88 8.43
CA SER A 119 5.04 26.83 7.41
C SER A 119 3.61 26.71 6.87
N PRO A 120 3.45 26.24 5.61
CA PRO A 120 2.13 26.00 5.03
C PRO A 120 1.29 25.04 5.88
N ARG A 121 0.02 25.37 6.11
CA ARG A 121 -0.95 24.48 6.79
C ARG A 121 -2.02 24.00 5.83
N THR A 122 -2.50 24.93 5.01
CA THR A 122 -3.52 24.71 3.99
C THR A 122 -2.95 25.21 2.68
N PHE A 123 -2.95 24.36 1.65
CA PHE A 123 -2.38 24.69 0.36
C PHE A 123 -3.02 23.89 -0.77
N ASN A 124 -2.90 24.42 -1.98
CA ASN A 124 -3.42 23.85 -3.21
C ASN A 124 -2.30 23.77 -4.26
N LEU A 125 -2.37 22.77 -5.13
CA LEU A 125 -1.57 22.69 -6.34
C LEU A 125 -2.49 22.81 -7.56
N TYR A 126 -2.08 23.61 -8.54
CA TYR A 126 -2.80 23.80 -9.79
C TYR A 126 -1.90 23.60 -11.00
N GLY A 127 -2.49 23.23 -12.14
CA GLY A 127 -1.82 23.15 -13.44
C GLY A 127 -2.52 23.99 -14.51
N SER A 128 -1.75 24.59 -15.42
CA SER A 128 -2.27 25.29 -16.60
C SER A 128 -1.34 25.17 -17.81
N ASN A 129 -1.92 25.28 -19.01
CA ASN A 129 -1.19 25.40 -20.28
C ASN A 129 -1.39 26.77 -20.94
N ASP A 130 -2.12 27.68 -20.29
CA ASP A 130 -2.39 29.00 -20.84
C ASP A 130 -1.23 29.97 -20.56
N GLU A 131 -0.68 30.55 -21.63
CA GLU A 131 0.39 31.54 -21.57
C GLU A 131 -0.05 32.88 -20.98
N SER A 132 -1.35 33.08 -20.78
CA SER A 132 -1.91 34.32 -20.24
C SER A 132 -1.78 34.46 -18.72
N TYR A 133 -1.30 33.44 -17.98
CA TYR A 133 -1.34 33.23 -16.52
C TYR A 133 -0.84 34.35 -15.57
N SER A 134 -0.44 35.52 -16.08
CA SER A 134 -0.05 36.68 -15.27
C SER A 134 -1.17 37.14 -14.33
N LEU A 135 -1.05 36.76 -13.05
CA LEU A 135 -1.85 37.31 -11.95
C LEU A 135 -1.58 38.81 -11.72
N ALA A 136 -0.54 39.38 -12.35
CA ALA A 136 -0.29 40.83 -12.34
C ALA A 136 -1.25 41.63 -13.25
N ASN A 137 -1.97 40.97 -14.17
CA ASN A 137 -2.87 41.61 -15.14
C ASN A 137 -4.37 41.44 -14.82
N GLY A 138 -4.72 40.94 -13.64
CA GLY A 138 -6.13 40.77 -13.23
C GLY A 138 -6.81 39.50 -13.77
N ASN A 139 -6.03 38.50 -14.18
CA ASN A 139 -6.57 37.18 -14.52
C ASN A 139 -7.14 36.46 -13.29
N THR A 140 -8.17 35.65 -13.51
CA THR A 140 -8.89 34.92 -12.47
C THR A 140 -8.44 33.46 -12.41
N MET A 141 -8.50 32.82 -11.23
CA MET A 141 -8.19 31.38 -11.03
C MET A 141 -9.04 30.41 -11.88
N ALA A 142 -9.99 30.88 -12.69
CA ALA A 142 -10.91 30.05 -13.48
C ALA A 142 -10.24 29.24 -14.61
N GLU A 143 -9.02 29.60 -15.00
CA GLU A 143 -8.24 28.94 -16.08
C GLU A 143 -7.18 27.95 -15.55
N TRP A 144 -7.17 27.74 -14.23
CA TRP A 144 -6.29 26.79 -13.55
C TRP A 144 -7.05 25.53 -13.17
N THR A 145 -6.49 24.36 -13.50
CA THR A 145 -7.03 23.08 -13.03
C THR A 145 -6.49 22.81 -11.64
N LEU A 146 -7.37 22.62 -10.64
CA LEU A 146 -6.97 22.15 -9.31
C LEU A 146 -6.50 20.70 -9.40
N LEU A 147 -5.26 20.44 -8.96
CA LEU A 147 -4.61 19.13 -8.99
C LEU A 147 -4.52 18.49 -7.60
N ASP A 148 -4.36 19.30 -6.55
CA ASP A 148 -4.34 18.83 -5.17
C ASP A 148 -4.80 19.92 -4.21
N SER A 149 -5.41 19.55 -3.09
CA SER A 149 -5.82 20.46 -2.02
C SER A 149 -5.65 19.78 -0.66
N ARG A 150 -4.86 20.39 0.22
CA ARG A 150 -4.49 19.80 1.50
C ARG A 150 -4.69 20.79 2.65
N SER A 151 -5.02 20.26 3.82
CA SER A 151 -5.17 21.03 5.05
C SER A 151 -4.87 20.19 6.29
N SER A 152 -3.74 20.43 6.94
CA SER A 152 -3.41 19.84 8.25
C SER A 152 -2.39 20.69 9.00
N SER A 153 -2.58 20.83 10.31
CA SER A 153 -1.60 21.42 11.22
C SER A 153 -0.45 20.48 11.60
N SER A 154 -0.52 19.19 11.21
CA SER A 154 0.54 18.20 11.48
C SER A 154 1.57 18.10 10.36
N TYR A 155 1.31 18.68 9.18
CA TYR A 155 2.23 18.62 8.05
C TYR A 155 3.58 19.26 8.32
N PHE A 156 3.70 20.15 9.30
CA PHE A 156 4.98 20.73 9.70
C PHE A 156 4.99 20.91 11.22
N GLY A 157 6.11 20.60 11.86
CA GLY A 157 6.24 20.75 13.30
C GLY A 157 6.19 22.21 13.73
N THR A 158 5.49 22.52 14.82
CA THR A 158 5.42 23.88 15.40
C THR A 158 6.61 24.19 16.31
N SER A 159 7.26 23.18 16.87
CA SER A 159 8.51 23.31 17.61
C SER A 159 9.67 23.35 16.61
N GLY A 160 10.35 24.49 16.48
CA GLY A 160 11.45 24.73 15.53
C GLY A 160 12.73 23.91 15.73
N ASN A 161 12.62 22.65 16.16
CA ASN A 161 13.70 21.70 16.16
C ASN A 161 13.66 20.95 14.83
N SER A 162 14.63 21.29 13.97
CA SER A 162 15.20 20.48 12.88
C SER A 162 14.28 19.44 12.27
N LEU A 163 13.95 19.62 10.99
CA LEU A 163 14.07 18.55 10.02
C LEU A 163 14.46 19.20 8.68
N ASP A 164 15.69 18.97 8.21
CA ASP A 164 16.14 19.21 6.83
C ASP A 164 15.47 18.18 5.88
N ASP A 165 14.17 17.92 6.11
CA ASP A 165 13.44 16.84 5.46
C ASP A 165 12.41 17.46 4.51
N ILE A 166 12.58 17.18 3.22
CA ILE A 166 11.54 17.39 2.23
C ILE A 166 10.36 16.47 2.55
N ARG A 167 9.17 17.05 2.59
CA ARG A 167 7.91 16.30 2.70
C ARG A 167 7.32 16.14 1.32
N ILE A 168 7.12 14.90 0.89
CA ILE A 168 6.60 14.61 -0.43
C ILE A 168 5.10 14.35 -0.35
N PHE A 169 4.36 15.07 -1.20
CA PHE A 169 2.92 15.03 -1.33
C PHE A 169 2.58 14.50 -2.73
N LYS A 170 1.97 13.32 -2.80
CA LYS A 170 1.51 12.71 -4.08
C LYS A 170 0.20 13.35 -4.57
N THR A 171 0.00 13.43 -5.87
CA THR A 171 -1.29 13.76 -6.50
C THR A 171 -1.59 12.75 -7.60
N SER A 172 -2.87 12.58 -7.95
CA SER A 172 -3.31 11.73 -9.06
C SER A 172 -3.17 12.39 -10.43
N ASN A 173 -2.53 13.55 -10.53
CA ASN A 173 -2.40 14.27 -11.80
C ASN A 173 -1.47 13.56 -12.79
N MET A 174 -2.03 12.97 -13.84
CA MET A 174 -1.26 12.40 -14.95
C MET A 174 -1.17 13.35 -16.16
N ARG A 175 -1.82 14.51 -16.10
CA ARG A 175 -1.88 15.44 -17.23
C ARG A 175 -0.67 16.38 -17.22
N ALA A 176 -0.05 16.52 -18.39
CA ALA A 176 1.05 17.44 -18.58
C ALA A 176 0.58 18.91 -18.63
N TYR A 177 1.19 19.75 -17.80
CA TYR A 177 1.01 21.19 -17.78
C TYR A 177 2.35 21.91 -17.91
N ARG A 178 2.35 23.08 -18.56
CA ARG A 178 3.52 23.96 -18.62
C ARG A 178 3.69 24.76 -17.34
N TYR A 179 2.58 25.21 -16.76
CA TYR A 179 2.58 26.04 -15.56
C TYR A 179 2.04 25.27 -14.38
N TYR A 180 2.73 25.38 -13.25
CA TYR A 180 2.26 24.85 -11.97
C TYR A 180 2.21 25.97 -10.95
N MET A 181 1.06 26.11 -10.27
CA MET A 181 0.89 27.07 -9.19
C MET A 181 0.74 26.33 -7.87
N PHE A 182 1.65 26.62 -6.94
CA PHE A 182 1.50 26.24 -5.54
C PHE A 182 0.95 27.41 -4.75
N GLU A 183 -0.24 27.26 -4.19
CA GLU A 183 -0.92 28.27 -3.40
C GLU A 183 -0.95 27.85 -1.93
N ILE A 184 -0.34 28.65 -1.07
CA ILE A 184 -0.49 28.59 0.37
C ILE A 184 -1.70 29.42 0.76
N VAL A 185 -2.79 28.75 1.15
CA VAL A 185 -4.04 29.37 1.59
C VAL A 185 -3.92 29.88 3.03
N ALA A 186 -3.23 29.13 3.90
CA ALA A 186 -2.99 29.50 5.28
C ALA A 186 -1.72 28.85 5.83
N ASN A 187 -1.02 29.55 6.72
CA ASN A 187 0.08 29.02 7.52
C ASN A 187 -0.39 28.48 8.89
N ASN A 188 0.57 28.03 9.71
CA ASN A 188 0.35 27.55 11.08
C ASN A 188 0.15 28.66 12.14
N GLY A 189 -0.23 29.87 11.75
CA GLY A 189 -0.75 30.91 12.66
C GLY A 189 0.10 32.18 12.79
N ASP A 190 1.31 32.24 12.23
CA ASP A 190 2.12 33.46 12.19
C ASP A 190 1.56 34.50 11.19
N GLN A 191 2.08 35.73 11.19
CA GLN A 191 1.75 36.75 10.20
C GLN A 191 2.49 36.58 8.86
N TYR A 192 3.62 35.86 8.89
CA TYR A 192 4.44 35.55 7.72
C TYR A 192 4.27 34.10 7.29
N THR A 193 4.43 33.84 5.99
CA THR A 193 4.55 32.49 5.44
C THR A 193 5.98 32.28 4.96
N VAL A 194 6.55 31.10 5.25
CA VAL A 194 7.91 30.73 4.86
C VAL A 194 7.95 29.30 4.33
N LEU A 195 8.64 29.12 3.21
CA LEU A 195 8.93 27.83 2.61
C LEU A 195 10.42 27.79 2.23
N GLY A 196 11.09 26.67 2.52
CA GLY A 196 12.50 26.49 2.20
C GLY A 196 12.67 26.24 0.71
N GLU A 197 12.04 25.18 0.22
CA GLU A 197 12.11 24.71 -1.17
C GLU A 197 10.74 24.16 -1.58
N LEU A 198 10.42 24.27 -2.86
CA LEU A 198 9.32 23.59 -3.54
C LEU A 198 9.89 22.81 -4.72
N GLU A 199 9.79 21.49 -4.66
CA GLU A 199 10.22 20.60 -5.74
C GLU A 199 9.00 19.98 -6.43
N PHE A 200 9.09 19.77 -7.74
CA PHE A 200 8.09 19.03 -8.50
C PHE A 200 8.67 17.72 -9.01
N TYR A 201 7.90 16.65 -8.92
CA TYR A 201 8.35 15.32 -9.31
C TYR A 201 7.41 14.64 -10.32
N GLU A 202 8.01 13.81 -11.17
CA GLU A 202 7.34 12.68 -11.83
C GLU A 202 7.63 11.43 -11.02
N LEU A 203 6.62 10.94 -10.32
CA LEU A 203 6.46 9.54 -9.94
C LEU A 203 6.09 8.75 -11.18
N TYR A 204 7.06 8.00 -11.72
CA TYR A 204 6.82 7.03 -12.78
C TYR A 204 6.23 7.68 -14.05
N GLY A 205 7.08 8.21 -14.91
CA GLY A 205 6.63 8.85 -16.14
C GLY A 205 6.02 7.89 -17.17
N ALA A 206 5.45 8.46 -18.24
CA ALA A 206 5.09 7.69 -19.43
C ALA A 206 6.25 6.78 -19.85
N GLY A 207 5.95 5.51 -20.18
CA GLY A 207 6.99 4.52 -20.46
C GLY A 207 7.51 3.78 -19.23
N SER A 208 7.03 4.01 -18.02
CA SER A 208 7.41 3.15 -16.87
C SER A 208 6.66 1.81 -16.88
N LEU A 209 7.26 0.78 -16.29
CA LEU A 209 6.66 -0.52 -16.01
C LEU A 209 6.54 -0.75 -14.50
N ILE A 210 5.36 -1.16 -14.03
CA ILE A 210 5.12 -1.65 -12.67
C ILE A 210 4.90 -3.16 -12.74
N VAL A 211 5.60 -3.93 -11.92
CA VAL A 211 5.40 -5.38 -11.77
C VAL A 211 4.84 -5.68 -10.38
N ASP A 212 3.69 -6.33 -10.33
CA ASP A 212 2.90 -6.57 -9.11
C ASP A 212 2.34 -8.00 -9.07
N GLY A 213 1.70 -8.39 -7.97
CA GLY A 213 1.08 -9.71 -7.80
C GLY A 213 -0.22 -9.64 -7.01
N VAL A 214 -1.17 -10.53 -7.32
CA VAL A 214 -2.46 -10.66 -6.64
C VAL A 214 -2.73 -12.12 -6.26
N PRO A 215 -3.22 -12.44 -5.05
CA PRO A 215 -3.62 -11.51 -3.97
C PRO A 215 -2.46 -10.85 -3.23
N ASP A 216 -1.23 -11.33 -3.42
CA ASP A 216 -0.01 -10.74 -2.85
C ASP A 216 1.18 -11.04 -3.78
N LYS A 217 2.36 -10.51 -3.44
CA LYS A 217 3.61 -10.71 -4.17
C LYS A 217 4.28 -12.01 -3.72
N TYR A 218 4.14 -13.05 -4.53
CA TYR A 218 4.74 -14.36 -4.26
C TYR A 218 5.92 -14.68 -5.17
N GLY A 219 6.94 -15.34 -4.62
CA GLY A 219 8.13 -15.74 -5.36
C GLY A 219 8.98 -14.55 -5.87
N ILE A 220 9.77 -14.81 -6.91
CA ILE A 220 10.69 -13.83 -7.52
C ILE A 220 10.48 -13.88 -9.04
N PRO A 221 9.58 -13.05 -9.61
CA PRO A 221 9.40 -12.97 -11.05
C PRO A 221 10.59 -12.30 -11.74
N THR A 222 10.62 -12.38 -13.06
CA THR A 222 11.46 -11.52 -13.91
C THR A 222 10.56 -10.72 -14.85
N PRO A 223 10.68 -9.40 -14.98
CA PRO A 223 11.39 -8.51 -14.06
C PRO A 223 10.88 -8.67 -12.61
N ALA A 224 11.72 -8.31 -11.64
CA ALA A 224 11.34 -8.37 -10.24
C ALA A 224 10.16 -7.42 -9.95
N TYR A 225 9.39 -7.73 -8.90
CA TYR A 225 8.34 -6.85 -8.40
C TYR A 225 8.88 -5.44 -8.13
N GLY A 226 8.01 -4.44 -8.31
CA GLY A 226 8.35 -3.03 -8.16
C GLY A 226 8.29 -2.28 -9.48
N THR A 227 8.91 -1.11 -9.51
CA THR A 227 8.81 -0.19 -10.64
C THR A 227 10.13 -0.12 -11.41
N HIS A 228 10.01 0.00 -12.74
CA HIS A 228 11.12 0.04 -13.68
C HIS A 228 10.92 1.25 -14.61
N ALA A 229 11.86 2.19 -14.58
CA ALA A 229 11.83 3.39 -15.41
C ALA A 229 12.24 3.11 -16.86
N ASP A 230 11.85 3.99 -17.79
CA ASP A 230 12.30 4.01 -19.20
C ASP A 230 12.06 2.70 -19.98
N MET A 231 10.96 2.00 -19.69
CA MET A 231 10.58 0.73 -20.33
C MET A 231 9.69 0.92 -21.58
N GLY A 232 9.26 2.14 -21.90
CA GLY A 232 8.33 2.42 -22.99
C GLY A 232 8.86 1.95 -24.36
N GLY A 233 8.03 1.21 -25.09
CA GLY A 233 8.38 0.63 -26.40
C GLY A 233 9.36 -0.55 -26.32
N ILE A 234 9.85 -0.90 -25.13
CA ILE A 234 10.74 -2.04 -24.93
C ILE A 234 9.90 -3.32 -24.87
N ASN A 235 10.31 -4.32 -25.64
CA ASN A 235 9.80 -5.68 -25.50
C ASN A 235 10.45 -6.35 -24.30
N VAL A 236 9.67 -6.63 -23.27
CA VAL A 236 10.11 -7.19 -22.00
C VAL A 236 9.67 -8.64 -21.90
N THR A 237 10.60 -9.54 -21.56
CA THR A 237 10.27 -10.93 -21.24
C THR A 237 9.90 -11.04 -19.76
N PHE A 238 8.64 -11.37 -19.50
CA PHE A 238 8.08 -11.61 -18.19
C PHE A 238 8.10 -13.10 -17.87
N THR A 239 8.88 -13.52 -16.89
CA THR A 239 8.93 -14.89 -16.36
C THR A 239 8.13 -15.00 -15.08
N ALA A 240 7.11 -15.86 -15.11
CA ALA A 240 6.31 -16.19 -13.94
C ALA A 240 7.19 -16.81 -12.85
N PRO A 241 6.98 -16.46 -11.57
CA PRO A 241 7.73 -17.07 -10.50
C PRO A 241 7.39 -18.56 -10.38
N ALA A 242 8.37 -19.36 -9.97
CA ALA A 242 8.16 -20.77 -9.71
C ALA A 242 7.16 -20.99 -8.55
N GLU A 243 6.51 -22.15 -8.55
CA GLU A 243 5.69 -22.59 -7.42
C GLU A 243 6.53 -22.60 -6.14
N GLY A 244 5.92 -22.20 -5.02
CA GLY A 244 6.64 -22.13 -3.77
C GLY A 244 5.77 -22.33 -2.54
N THR A 245 6.44 -22.42 -1.40
CA THR A 245 5.83 -22.53 -0.08
C THR A 245 6.55 -21.62 0.91
N ASN A 246 5.83 -21.15 1.92
CA ASN A 246 6.44 -20.37 2.99
C ASN A 246 7.37 -21.24 3.84
N THR A 247 8.24 -20.61 4.65
CA THR A 247 9.20 -21.35 5.49
C THR A 247 8.54 -22.35 6.44
N ALA A 248 7.34 -22.03 6.93
CA ALA A 248 6.57 -22.91 7.81
C ALA A 248 5.87 -24.07 7.08
N GLN A 249 5.86 -24.09 5.74
CA GLN A 249 5.15 -25.06 4.92
C GLN A 249 3.64 -25.13 5.19
N THR A 250 3.06 -23.98 5.50
CA THR A 250 1.63 -23.81 5.79
C THR A 250 0.88 -23.05 4.69
N LEU A 251 1.60 -22.40 3.78
CA LEU A 251 1.07 -21.74 2.60
C LEU A 251 1.82 -22.23 1.35
N MET A 252 1.09 -22.43 0.26
CA MET A 252 1.61 -22.70 -1.07
C MET A 252 1.04 -21.67 -2.05
N TRP A 253 1.82 -21.29 -3.05
CA TRP A 253 1.37 -20.42 -4.13
C TRP A 253 1.81 -20.97 -5.48
N SER A 254 0.94 -20.79 -6.47
CA SER A 254 1.24 -21.08 -7.87
C SER A 254 0.79 -19.91 -8.72
N CYS A 255 1.66 -19.42 -9.60
CA CYS A 255 1.25 -18.48 -10.64
C CYS A 255 0.28 -19.21 -11.58
N THR A 256 -0.79 -18.54 -11.97
CA THR A 256 -1.84 -19.08 -12.85
C THR A 256 -2.08 -18.22 -14.08
N GLY A 257 -1.61 -16.97 -14.06
CA GLY A 257 -1.87 -16.01 -15.10
C GLY A 257 -1.24 -14.66 -14.85
N TYR A 258 -1.61 -13.72 -15.71
CA TYR A 258 -1.25 -12.32 -15.58
C TYR A 258 -2.34 -11.44 -16.17
N LYS A 259 -2.31 -10.17 -15.76
CA LYS A 259 -3.06 -9.07 -16.34
C LYS A 259 -2.15 -7.89 -16.58
N VAL A 260 -2.41 -7.17 -17.66
CA VAL A 260 -1.68 -5.97 -18.03
C VAL A 260 -2.64 -4.82 -18.09
N TYR A 261 -2.24 -3.72 -17.46
CA TYR A 261 -2.99 -2.50 -17.40
C TYR A 261 -2.20 -1.34 -17.99
N THR A 262 -2.92 -0.36 -18.52
CA THR A 262 -2.37 0.97 -18.78
C THR A 262 -3.17 2.01 -18.02
N ILE A 263 -2.56 3.16 -17.74
CA ILE A 263 -3.21 4.27 -17.07
C ILE A 263 -3.68 5.29 -18.11
N ASP A 264 -4.96 5.68 -18.04
CA ASP A 264 -5.52 6.70 -18.90
C ASP A 264 -5.14 8.13 -18.45
N SER A 265 -5.59 9.14 -19.21
CA SER A 265 -5.33 10.55 -18.88
C SER A 265 -6.03 11.05 -17.61
N GLU A 266 -7.01 10.29 -17.10
CA GLU A 266 -7.76 10.59 -15.88
C GLU A 266 -7.16 9.88 -14.66
N GLY A 267 -6.14 9.04 -14.84
CA GLY A 267 -5.49 8.29 -13.78
C GLY A 267 -6.15 6.93 -13.47
N THR A 268 -7.04 6.45 -14.35
CA THR A 268 -7.72 5.16 -14.19
C THR A 268 -6.91 4.06 -14.86
N TRP A 269 -6.72 2.94 -14.14
CA TRP A 269 -6.11 1.74 -14.70
C TRP A 269 -7.13 0.97 -15.55
N GLU A 270 -6.82 0.80 -16.83
CA GLU A 270 -7.59 0.01 -17.79
C GLU A 270 -6.85 -1.28 -18.10
N GLU A 271 -7.53 -2.42 -17.98
CA GLU A 271 -6.98 -3.71 -18.41
C GLU A 271 -6.90 -3.75 -19.94
N ILE A 272 -5.73 -4.07 -20.47
CA ILE A 272 -5.45 -4.09 -21.92
C ILE A 272 -4.96 -5.44 -22.43
N ASP A 273 -4.50 -6.33 -21.55
CA ASP A 273 -4.14 -7.70 -21.88
C ASP A 273 -4.29 -8.61 -20.66
N SER A 274 -4.46 -9.90 -20.90
CA SER A 274 -4.46 -10.93 -19.86
C SER A 274 -4.21 -12.31 -20.46
N GLY A 275 -3.67 -13.22 -19.65
CA GLY A 275 -3.34 -14.57 -20.09
C GLY A 275 -3.19 -15.54 -18.93
N SER A 276 -3.32 -16.83 -19.23
CA SER A 276 -2.92 -17.91 -18.32
C SER A 276 -1.44 -18.25 -18.55
N ILE A 277 -0.72 -18.56 -17.48
CA ILE A 277 0.69 -18.93 -17.54
C ILE A 277 1.00 -19.92 -16.42
N GLU A 278 1.84 -20.92 -16.72
CA GLU A 278 2.30 -21.86 -15.70
C GLU A 278 3.54 -21.31 -14.96
N PRO A 279 3.80 -21.75 -13.72
CA PRO A 279 4.97 -21.30 -12.96
C PRO A 279 6.29 -21.55 -13.71
N GLY A 280 7.14 -20.51 -13.77
CA GLY A 280 8.43 -20.56 -14.45
C GLY A 280 8.39 -20.37 -15.97
N GLU A 281 7.20 -20.30 -16.59
CA GLU A 281 7.08 -19.95 -18.00
C GLU A 281 7.29 -18.46 -18.23
N SER A 282 7.47 -18.07 -19.49
CA SER A 282 7.70 -16.67 -19.86
C SER A 282 6.81 -16.21 -21.00
N VAL A 283 6.48 -14.92 -20.99
CA VAL A 283 5.69 -14.23 -22.00
C VAL A 283 6.37 -12.89 -22.32
N ASP A 284 6.39 -12.52 -23.59
CA ASP A 284 6.94 -11.25 -24.04
C ASP A 284 5.82 -10.21 -24.19
N TYR A 285 6.06 -8.99 -23.72
CA TYR A 285 5.13 -7.88 -23.85
C TYR A 285 5.85 -6.55 -24.11
N ILE A 286 5.30 -5.74 -25.02
CA ILE A 286 5.85 -4.42 -25.36
C ILE A 286 5.18 -3.36 -24.49
N CYS A 287 5.94 -2.73 -23.60
CA CYS A 287 5.42 -1.70 -22.72
C CYS A 287 5.01 -0.45 -23.50
N THR A 288 3.99 0.25 -23.05
CA THR A 288 3.46 1.48 -23.68
C THR A 288 4.47 2.62 -23.61
N GLU A 289 4.71 3.35 -24.71
CA GLU A 289 5.61 4.52 -24.71
C GLU A 289 4.99 5.76 -24.06
N THR A 290 3.67 5.92 -24.21
CA THR A 290 2.96 7.17 -23.90
C THR A 290 2.21 7.16 -22.58
N SER A 291 2.20 6.02 -21.88
CA SER A 291 1.53 5.81 -20.60
C SER A 291 2.32 4.80 -19.78
N GLN A 292 1.94 4.62 -18.51
CA GLN A 292 2.50 3.57 -17.69
C GLN A 292 1.93 2.21 -18.11
N THR A 293 2.75 1.16 -17.99
CA THR A 293 2.33 -0.23 -18.05
C THR A 293 2.35 -0.82 -16.65
N LYS A 294 1.28 -1.49 -16.22
CA LYS A 294 1.27 -2.28 -14.98
C LYS A 294 1.02 -3.75 -15.31
N TRP A 295 1.99 -4.59 -15.00
CA TRP A 295 1.94 -6.03 -15.08
C TRP A 295 1.58 -6.61 -13.71
N VAL A 296 0.55 -7.46 -13.64
CA VAL A 296 0.10 -8.10 -12.41
C VAL A 296 0.06 -9.60 -12.60
N TRP A 297 0.81 -10.35 -11.80
CA TRP A 297 0.74 -11.81 -11.76
C TRP A 297 -0.45 -12.28 -10.93
N ASP A 298 -1.24 -13.21 -11.47
CA ASP A 298 -2.37 -13.84 -10.80
C ASP A 298 -1.95 -15.16 -10.13
N PHE A 299 -2.16 -15.26 -8.81
CA PHE A 299 -1.78 -16.44 -8.02
C PHE A 299 -2.99 -17.20 -7.47
N GLU A 300 -2.92 -18.52 -7.55
CA GLU A 300 -3.69 -19.41 -6.68
C GLU A 300 -2.87 -19.66 -5.40
N VAL A 301 -3.47 -19.38 -4.25
CA VAL A 301 -2.85 -19.60 -2.94
C VAL A 301 -3.60 -20.72 -2.24
N LYS A 302 -2.86 -21.69 -1.69
CA LYS A 302 -3.39 -22.77 -0.86
C LYS A 302 -2.89 -22.65 0.56
N ALA A 303 -3.79 -22.86 1.52
CA ALA A 303 -3.47 -22.92 2.93
C ALA A 303 -3.63 -24.33 3.48
N ARG A 304 -2.75 -24.68 4.42
CA ARG A 304 -2.77 -25.94 5.14
C ARG A 304 -3.85 -25.89 6.22
N VAL A 305 -4.78 -26.83 6.18
CA VAL A 305 -5.74 -27.10 7.24
C VAL A 305 -5.32 -28.39 7.93
N GLU A 306 -5.04 -28.30 9.23
CA GLU A 306 -4.67 -29.44 10.05
C GLU A 306 -5.70 -29.62 11.16
N ALA A 307 -6.14 -30.85 11.32
CA ALA A 307 -7.09 -31.22 12.34
C ALA A 307 -6.57 -32.44 13.11
N GLU A 308 -6.60 -32.32 14.44
CA GLU A 308 -6.14 -33.36 15.35
C GLU A 308 -7.29 -33.88 16.23
N ALA A 309 -7.22 -35.14 16.62
CA ALA A 309 -8.09 -35.74 17.63
C ALA A 309 -7.20 -36.39 18.71
N PRO A 310 -6.91 -35.67 19.81
CA PRO A 310 -6.14 -36.23 20.91
C PRO A 310 -6.98 -37.26 21.65
N GLU A 311 -6.58 -38.53 21.52
CA GLU A 311 -7.21 -39.72 22.12
C GLU A 311 -8.71 -39.89 21.77
N ASN A 312 -9.18 -41.14 21.73
CA ASN A 312 -10.61 -41.49 21.59
C ASN A 312 -11.32 -41.11 20.29
N GLY A 313 -10.64 -40.51 19.31
CA GLY A 313 -11.23 -40.24 18.01
C GLY A 313 -10.23 -40.08 16.86
N ILE A 314 -10.79 -39.87 15.66
CA ILE A 314 -10.07 -39.56 14.43
C ILE A 314 -10.73 -38.35 13.77
N VAL A 315 -9.94 -37.58 13.00
CA VAL A 315 -10.47 -36.52 12.13
C VAL A 315 -10.12 -36.80 10.68
N GLU A 316 -11.12 -36.68 9.80
CA GLU A 316 -10.94 -36.66 8.35
C GLU A 316 -11.13 -35.23 7.81
N GLY A 317 -10.43 -34.89 6.72
CA GLY A 317 -10.55 -33.59 6.04
C GLY A 317 -9.35 -32.65 6.22
N SER A 318 -8.27 -33.05 6.89
CA SER A 318 -7.01 -32.29 6.87
C SER A 318 -6.40 -32.28 5.46
N GLY A 319 -5.76 -31.18 5.06
CA GLY A 319 -5.13 -31.08 3.74
C GLY A 319 -4.82 -29.65 3.30
N TRP A 320 -4.50 -29.51 2.02
CA TRP A 320 -4.31 -28.22 1.36
C TRP A 320 -5.61 -27.78 0.70
N TYR A 321 -6.02 -26.55 0.97
CA TYR A 321 -7.24 -25.94 0.45
C TYR A 321 -6.90 -24.61 -0.23
N VAL A 322 -7.55 -24.31 -1.35
CA VAL A 322 -7.42 -22.98 -1.96
C VAL A 322 -8.01 -21.94 -0.99
N VAL A 323 -7.32 -20.82 -0.83
CA VAL A 323 -7.79 -19.72 0.01
C VAL A 323 -9.10 -19.18 -0.59
N GLY A 324 -10.15 -19.12 0.23
CA GLY A 324 -11.52 -18.79 -0.18
C GLY A 324 -12.45 -20.01 -0.34
N ASP A 325 -11.90 -21.23 -0.47
CA ASP A 325 -12.71 -22.45 -0.54
C ASP A 325 -13.20 -22.92 0.84
N THR A 326 -14.16 -23.84 0.85
CA THR A 326 -14.70 -24.44 2.07
C THR A 326 -13.96 -25.72 2.45
N ALA A 327 -13.39 -25.76 3.66
CA ALA A 327 -12.91 -26.99 4.28
C ALA A 327 -14.06 -27.71 5.03
N VAL A 328 -14.02 -29.05 5.05
CA VAL A 328 -15.00 -29.89 5.75
C VAL A 328 -14.26 -30.92 6.59
N LEU A 329 -14.35 -30.80 7.91
CA LEU A 329 -13.69 -31.70 8.84
C LEU A 329 -14.70 -32.57 9.57
N THR A 330 -14.49 -33.87 9.61
CA THR A 330 -15.40 -34.83 10.26
C THR A 330 -14.68 -35.53 11.40
N ALA A 331 -15.22 -35.38 12.61
CA ALA A 331 -14.71 -36.05 13.81
C ALA A 331 -15.48 -37.35 14.07
N THR A 332 -14.79 -38.48 14.21
CA THR A 332 -15.39 -39.77 14.51
C THR A 332 -14.77 -40.37 15.77
N THR A 333 -15.59 -40.80 16.73
CA THR A 333 -15.12 -41.51 17.93
C THR A 333 -14.68 -42.93 17.57
N VAL A 334 -13.64 -43.42 18.23
CA VAL A 334 -13.19 -44.83 18.10
C VAL A 334 -13.53 -45.68 19.31
N GLU A 335 -14.03 -45.07 20.39
CA GLU A 335 -14.35 -45.74 21.64
C GLU A 335 -15.85 -45.66 21.96
N SER A 336 -16.40 -46.77 22.45
CA SER A 336 -17.79 -46.82 22.91
C SER A 336 -17.97 -46.01 24.18
N GLY A 337 -19.06 -45.24 24.28
CA GLY A 337 -19.32 -44.39 25.44
C GLY A 337 -18.58 -43.06 25.41
N ILE A 338 -17.85 -42.76 24.32
CA ILE A 338 -17.26 -41.45 24.04
C ILE A 338 -17.98 -40.83 22.84
N ALA A 339 -18.25 -39.52 22.87
CA ALA A 339 -18.81 -38.76 21.76
C ALA A 339 -18.00 -37.49 21.48
N PHE A 340 -18.10 -37.01 20.24
CA PHE A 340 -17.62 -35.68 19.88
C PHE A 340 -18.33 -34.63 20.74
N SER A 341 -17.55 -33.70 21.31
CA SER A 341 -18.05 -32.60 22.13
C SER A 341 -18.04 -31.28 21.35
N HIS A 342 -16.87 -30.85 20.89
CA HIS A 342 -16.70 -29.57 20.19
C HIS A 342 -15.33 -29.50 19.49
N TRP A 343 -15.19 -28.54 18.60
CA TRP A 343 -13.91 -28.13 18.03
C TRP A 343 -13.27 -26.98 18.82
N SER A 344 -11.95 -27.06 18.98
CA SER A 344 -11.12 -26.01 19.58
C SER A 344 -9.93 -25.65 18.68
N GLY A 345 -9.12 -24.67 19.08
CA GLY A 345 -8.06 -24.09 18.25
C GLY A 345 -8.56 -22.94 17.38
N ASP A 346 -8.02 -22.85 16.16
CA ASP A 346 -8.23 -21.76 15.20
C ASP A 346 -9.56 -21.91 14.46
N ILE A 347 -10.67 -21.82 15.20
CA ILE A 347 -12.00 -21.93 14.62
C ILE A 347 -12.35 -20.62 13.92
N ALA A 348 -12.54 -20.69 12.60
CA ALA A 348 -12.95 -19.57 11.77
C ALA A 348 -14.28 -18.97 12.25
N ALA A 349 -14.47 -17.66 12.03
CA ALA A 349 -15.61 -16.92 12.55
C ALA A 349 -16.96 -17.34 11.94
N ASP A 350 -16.94 -17.95 10.76
CA ASP A 350 -18.10 -18.50 10.05
C ASP A 350 -18.40 -19.95 10.44
N ALA A 351 -17.61 -20.57 11.32
CA ALA A 351 -17.78 -21.93 11.78
C ALA A 351 -18.42 -22.00 13.17
N THR A 352 -19.28 -22.99 13.40
CA THR A 352 -19.84 -23.28 14.74
C THR A 352 -19.05 -24.39 15.43
N ARG A 353 -18.52 -24.11 16.63
CA ARG A 353 -17.68 -25.06 17.40
C ARG A 353 -18.34 -26.41 17.70
N GLY A 354 -19.67 -26.44 17.82
CA GLY A 354 -20.44 -27.66 18.11
C GLY A 354 -20.81 -28.48 16.88
N ASP A 355 -20.56 -27.98 15.66
CA ASP A 355 -20.96 -28.69 14.44
C ASP A 355 -19.99 -29.82 14.13
N ASN A 356 -20.54 -30.98 13.75
CA ASN A 356 -19.78 -32.10 13.20
C ASN A 356 -20.58 -32.70 12.03
N PRO A 357 -20.14 -32.50 10.77
CA PRO A 357 -18.84 -31.96 10.36
C PRO A 357 -18.67 -30.45 10.59
N LEU A 358 -17.45 -30.02 10.90
CA LEU A 358 -17.06 -28.59 10.91
C LEU A 358 -16.91 -28.11 9.46
N ARG A 359 -17.49 -26.95 9.16
CA ARG A 359 -17.43 -26.30 7.84
C ARG A 359 -17.00 -24.86 8.01
N PHE A 360 -16.03 -24.42 7.23
CA PHE A 360 -15.57 -23.03 7.23
C PHE A 360 -14.86 -22.64 5.93
N THR A 361 -14.87 -21.36 5.61
CA THR A 361 -14.07 -20.78 4.53
C THR A 361 -12.61 -20.63 4.97
N VAL A 362 -11.69 -21.18 4.18
CA VAL A 362 -10.26 -21.15 4.46
C VAL A 362 -9.69 -19.78 4.08
N ALA A 363 -9.38 -18.94 5.07
CA ALA A 363 -8.73 -17.64 4.85
C ALA A 363 -7.20 -17.68 5.06
N SER A 364 -6.73 -18.61 5.89
CA SER A 364 -5.33 -18.72 6.31
C SER A 364 -5.04 -20.16 6.78
N PRO A 365 -3.76 -20.51 7.04
CA PRO A 365 -3.45 -21.78 7.68
C PRO A 365 -4.21 -21.94 8.98
N THR A 366 -4.73 -23.13 9.22
CA THR A 366 -5.69 -23.39 10.30
C THR A 366 -5.33 -24.68 11.01
N VAL A 367 -5.21 -24.62 12.34
CA VAL A 367 -5.02 -25.81 13.18
C VAL A 367 -6.18 -25.92 14.17
N VAL A 368 -6.91 -27.03 14.09
CA VAL A 368 -8.08 -27.28 14.96
C VAL A 368 -7.99 -28.64 15.64
N THR A 369 -8.69 -28.76 16.75
CA THR A 369 -8.69 -29.98 17.56
C THR A 369 -10.12 -30.43 17.82
N ALA A 370 -10.45 -31.67 17.46
CA ALA A 370 -11.69 -32.33 17.83
C ALA A 370 -11.59 -32.86 19.26
N ASN A 371 -12.43 -32.33 20.14
CA ASN A 371 -12.49 -32.76 21.53
C ASN A 371 -13.58 -33.80 21.72
N PHE A 372 -13.22 -34.91 22.37
CA PHE A 372 -14.11 -36.01 22.67
C PHE A 372 -14.34 -36.13 24.18
N ARG A 373 -15.56 -36.54 24.58
CA ARG A 373 -15.93 -36.68 26.00
C ARG A 373 -16.80 -37.90 26.25
N PRO A 374 -16.81 -38.43 27.48
CA PRO A 374 -17.74 -39.47 27.88
C PRO A 374 -19.20 -39.04 27.69
N VAL A 375 -20.01 -39.99 27.23
CA VAL A 375 -21.46 -39.87 27.19
C VAL A 375 -21.99 -40.26 28.55
N ILE A 376 -22.70 -39.34 29.22
CA ILE A 376 -23.36 -39.61 30.49
C ILE A 376 -24.86 -39.82 30.26
N HIS A 377 -25.35 -40.99 30.66
CA HIS A 377 -26.76 -41.36 30.56
C HIS A 377 -27.53 -40.93 31.81
N VAL A 378 -28.73 -40.38 31.61
CA VAL A 378 -29.67 -39.99 32.67
C VAL A 378 -30.97 -40.75 32.49
N ALA A 379 -31.50 -41.34 33.57
CA ALA A 379 -32.77 -42.03 33.57
C ALA A 379 -33.57 -41.74 34.84
N THR A 380 -34.89 -41.69 34.74
CA THR A 380 -35.77 -41.43 35.91
C THR A 380 -35.73 -42.54 36.96
N THR A 381 -35.16 -43.70 36.64
CA THR A 381 -34.93 -44.83 37.56
C THR A 381 -33.46 -44.97 37.96
N GLY A 382 -32.60 -44.03 37.56
CA GLY A 382 -31.16 -44.03 37.86
C GLY A 382 -30.85 -43.66 39.31
N ASP A 383 -29.55 -43.57 39.62
CA ASP A 383 -29.01 -43.15 40.91
C ASP A 383 -27.85 -42.17 40.68
N ASP A 384 -27.82 -41.04 41.39
CA ASP A 384 -26.77 -40.03 41.23
C ASP A 384 -25.38 -40.49 41.73
N ALA A 385 -25.34 -41.58 42.51
CA ALA A 385 -24.10 -42.27 42.87
C ALA A 385 -23.53 -43.15 41.75
N ASN A 386 -24.29 -43.43 40.69
CA ASN A 386 -23.85 -44.28 39.59
C ASN A 386 -22.73 -43.63 38.76
N PRO A 387 -21.92 -44.41 38.03
CA PRO A 387 -20.89 -43.86 37.12
C PRO A 387 -21.49 -43.05 35.95
N GLY A 388 -22.75 -43.31 35.56
CA GLY A 388 -23.42 -42.58 34.47
C GLY A 388 -23.28 -43.22 33.10
N ASP A 389 -22.87 -44.49 33.01
CA ASP A 389 -22.90 -45.26 31.76
C ASP A 389 -24.33 -45.75 31.43
N ALA A 390 -24.49 -46.42 30.28
CA ALA A 390 -25.79 -46.88 29.79
C ALA A 390 -26.49 -47.89 30.72
N ASP A 391 -25.71 -48.70 31.45
CA ASP A 391 -26.24 -49.73 32.36
C ASP A 391 -26.53 -49.15 33.76
N TYR A 392 -25.78 -48.12 34.16
CA TYR A 392 -25.90 -47.43 35.44
C TYR A 392 -26.04 -45.91 35.23
N PRO A 393 -27.23 -45.42 34.81
CA PRO A 393 -27.45 -44.02 34.53
C PRO A 393 -27.56 -43.18 35.81
N LYS A 394 -27.21 -41.88 35.70
CA LYS A 394 -27.50 -40.87 36.74
C LYS A 394 -29.01 -40.64 36.87
N ALA A 395 -29.47 -40.20 38.04
CA ALA A 395 -30.89 -39.88 38.27
C ALA A 395 -31.23 -38.45 37.83
N SER A 396 -30.28 -37.52 37.91
CA SER A 396 -30.48 -36.10 37.62
C SER A 396 -29.52 -35.56 36.55
N ILE A 397 -29.99 -34.54 35.82
CA ILE A 397 -29.17 -33.81 34.84
C ILE A 397 -28.02 -33.08 35.55
N GLN A 398 -28.26 -32.53 36.75
CA GLN A 398 -27.21 -31.83 37.49
C GLN A 398 -26.07 -32.77 37.85
N ALA A 399 -26.35 -33.98 38.34
CA ALA A 399 -25.31 -34.97 38.63
C ALA A 399 -24.56 -35.43 37.37
N ALA A 400 -25.21 -35.42 36.19
CA ALA A 400 -24.55 -35.69 34.92
C ALA A 400 -23.62 -34.54 34.48
N VAL A 401 -24.06 -33.29 34.63
CA VAL A 401 -23.22 -32.10 34.37
C VAL A 401 -22.04 -32.06 35.33
N ASP A 402 -22.26 -32.32 36.62
CA ASP A 402 -21.21 -32.35 37.63
C ASP A 402 -20.18 -33.46 37.34
N ALA A 403 -20.61 -34.60 36.80
CA ALA A 403 -19.73 -35.69 36.37
C ALA A 403 -18.90 -35.33 35.13
N LEU A 404 -19.38 -34.43 34.27
CA LEU A 404 -18.65 -33.92 33.10
C LEU A 404 -17.66 -32.80 33.46
N GLY A 405 -17.82 -32.14 34.62
CA GLY A 405 -16.94 -31.07 35.10
C GLY A 405 -17.21 -29.68 34.52
N SER A 406 -16.43 -28.69 34.96
CA SER A 406 -16.66 -27.24 34.75
C SER A 406 -16.48 -26.73 33.31
N GLU A 407 -16.09 -27.58 32.38
CA GLU A 407 -16.03 -27.23 30.95
C GLU A 407 -17.26 -27.74 30.17
N GLY A 408 -18.32 -28.16 30.86
CA GLY A 408 -19.53 -28.76 30.29
C GLY A 408 -20.69 -27.80 30.00
N ALA A 409 -20.43 -26.50 29.81
CA ALA A 409 -21.45 -25.49 29.48
C ALA A 409 -21.24 -24.92 28.08
#